data_AF-A0A4Q3Y736-F1
#
_entry.id   AF-A0A4Q3Y736-F1
#
_cell.length_a   1.000
_cell.length_b   1.000
_cell.length_c   1.000
_cell.angle_alpha   90.00
_cell.angle_beta   90.00
_cell.angle_gamma   90.00
#
_symmetry.space_group_name_H-M   'P 1'
#
loop_
_entity.id
_entity.type
_entity.pdbx_description
1 polymer ?
#
loop_
_entity_poly.entity_id
_entity_poly.type
_entity_poly.pdbx_seq_one_letter_code
_entity_poly.pdbx_strand_id
1 'polypeptide(L)'
;MNALTAITPHAQIAVAGSSSNASTYKVTQKRGTITGVGASVSGAGAWVKLNGSMSFQIYSLNSSKTYNEMKSSYDIGGGVSGFWGWLGLGAHASTHKEQLQQVFKEVTQTQKVEGTVAVDMMVSGIYPNVQVDASAYVLVLQVEDDQGNTFNIASNGDPAADTGAQDGSGTALPTQDNNSTITL
;
A
#
# COMPACT_ATOMS: atom_id res chain seq x y z
N MET A 1 -35.14 -22.44 54.49
CA MET A 1 -33.92 -21.95 53.78
C MET A 1 -34.33 -21.73 52.33
N ASN A 2 -34.50 -20.47 51.93
CA ASN A 2 -34.84 -20.06 50.57
C ASN A 2 -33.56 -20.00 49.74
N ALA A 3 -33.48 -20.75 48.64
CA ALA A 3 -32.44 -20.59 47.63
C ALA A 3 -33.03 -19.85 46.42
N LEU A 4 -32.31 -18.81 46.01
CA LEU A 4 -32.69 -17.82 45.00
C LEU A 4 -32.85 -18.43 43.60
N THR A 5 -33.90 -18.00 42.91
CA THR A 5 -34.08 -18.11 41.46
C THR A 5 -33.08 -17.21 40.74
N ALA A 6 -32.09 -17.80 40.09
CA ALA A 6 -31.30 -17.11 39.07
C ALA A 6 -32.01 -17.24 37.71
N ILE A 7 -32.57 -16.12 37.25
CA ILE A 7 -33.05 -15.94 35.87
C ILE A 7 -31.82 -15.69 35.00
N THR A 8 -31.44 -16.66 34.17
CA THR A 8 -30.37 -16.48 33.19
C THR A 8 -30.97 -15.88 31.90
N PRO A 9 -30.43 -14.77 31.38
CA PRO A 9 -30.97 -14.10 30.20
C PRO A 9 -30.83 -14.95 28.94
N HIS A 10 -31.89 -14.94 28.13
CA HIS A 10 -31.90 -15.44 26.75
C HIS A 10 -30.98 -14.57 25.88
N ALA A 11 -29.70 -14.94 25.82
CA ALA A 11 -28.82 -14.55 24.74
C ALA A 11 -28.36 -15.84 24.05
N GLN A 12 -29.26 -16.44 23.28
CA GLN A 12 -28.84 -17.41 22.26
C GLN A 12 -28.04 -16.63 21.22
N ILE A 13 -26.74 -16.50 21.46
CA ILE A 13 -25.79 -16.25 20.38
C ILE A 13 -25.91 -17.48 19.49
N ALA A 14 -26.58 -17.32 18.36
CA ALA A 14 -26.47 -18.26 17.27
C ALA A 14 -24.99 -18.30 16.89
N VAL A 15 -24.29 -19.35 17.33
CA VAL A 15 -22.99 -19.70 16.78
C VAL A 15 -23.26 -20.11 15.34
N ALA A 16 -22.93 -19.22 14.40
CA ALA A 16 -22.93 -19.55 12.99
C ALA A 16 -22.06 -20.80 12.83
N GLY A 17 -22.66 -21.84 12.24
CA GLY A 17 -21.97 -23.08 11.95
C GLY A 17 -20.68 -22.80 11.21
N SER A 18 -19.63 -23.52 11.59
CA SER A 18 -18.32 -23.49 10.94
C SER A 18 -18.45 -23.80 9.44
N SER A 19 -18.66 -22.77 8.64
CA SER A 19 -18.47 -22.81 7.20
C SER A 19 -16.97 -22.62 6.93
N SER A 20 -16.36 -23.68 6.39
CA SER A 20 -15.01 -23.72 5.84
C SER A 20 -14.59 -22.45 5.08
N ASN A 21 -13.37 -21.97 5.35
CA ASN A 21 -12.53 -21.11 4.50
C ASN A 21 -13.07 -19.71 4.13
N ALA A 22 -13.32 -18.84 5.12
CA ALA A 22 -13.39 -17.41 4.86
C ALA A 22 -12.00 -16.79 5.06
N SER A 23 -11.13 -16.87 4.04
CA SER A 23 -9.84 -16.17 4.05
C SER A 23 -10.10 -14.66 4.13
N THR A 24 -9.85 -14.09 5.31
CA THR A 24 -10.02 -12.65 5.55
C THR A 24 -8.69 -11.96 5.27
N TYR A 25 -8.73 -10.88 4.51
CA TYR A 25 -7.55 -10.07 4.23
C TYR A 25 -7.75 -8.66 4.78
N LYS A 26 -6.72 -8.14 5.43
CA LYS A 26 -6.60 -6.74 5.81
C LYS A 26 -5.53 -6.09 4.94
N VAL A 27 -5.88 -4.98 4.31
CA VAL A 27 -5.00 -4.29 3.36
C VAL A 27 -4.70 -2.90 3.89
N THR A 28 -3.45 -2.48 3.82
CA THR A 28 -3.00 -1.16 4.26
C THR A 28 -1.94 -0.64 3.31
N GLN A 29 -2.09 0.58 2.81
CA GLN A 29 -1.03 1.25 2.07
C GLN A 29 0.06 1.76 3.02
N LYS A 30 1.32 1.49 2.68
CA LYS A 30 2.50 1.94 3.42
C LYS A 30 3.50 2.61 2.47
N ARG A 31 4.34 3.46 3.05
CA ARG A 31 5.52 4.02 2.38
C ARG A 31 6.74 3.22 2.82
N GLY A 32 7.43 2.61 1.87
CA GLY A 32 8.78 2.08 2.05
C GLY A 32 9.79 3.19 1.82
N THR A 33 10.53 3.58 2.85
CA THR A 33 11.60 4.58 2.73
C THR A 33 12.77 4.02 1.93
N ILE A 34 13.26 4.79 0.97
CA ILE A 34 14.41 4.44 0.14
C ILE A 34 15.67 4.87 0.89
N THR A 35 16.27 3.91 1.60
CA THR A 35 17.47 4.17 2.41
C THR A 35 18.63 4.64 1.52
N GLY A 36 19.29 5.74 1.91
CA GLY A 36 20.45 6.28 1.20
C GLY A 36 20.11 7.30 0.10
N VAL A 37 18.83 7.56 -0.17
CA VAL A 37 18.38 8.61 -1.11
C VAL A 37 17.71 9.72 -0.32
N GLY A 38 18.49 10.74 0.03
CA GLY A 38 18.00 11.92 0.73
C GLY A 38 18.75 13.20 0.36
N ALA A 39 18.10 14.33 0.59
CA ALA A 39 18.66 15.65 0.33
C ALA A 39 18.08 16.66 1.32
N SER A 40 18.89 17.63 1.73
CA SER A 40 18.40 18.77 2.51
C SER A 40 17.95 19.89 1.58
N VAL A 41 16.74 20.38 1.78
CA VAL A 41 16.17 21.52 1.04
C VAL A 41 15.73 22.59 2.02
N SER A 42 16.13 23.84 1.79
CA SER A 42 15.78 24.97 2.66
C SER A 42 14.84 25.94 1.98
N GLY A 43 13.61 26.01 2.48
CA GLY A 43 12.62 27.01 2.09
C GLY A 43 11.66 26.59 0.98
N ALA A 44 10.41 27.06 1.11
CA ALA A 44 9.42 27.03 0.03
C ALA A 44 9.96 27.75 -1.22
N GLY A 45 9.95 27.04 -2.35
CA GLY A 45 10.46 27.54 -3.64
C GLY A 45 11.89 27.11 -3.97
N ALA A 46 12.66 26.60 -3.00
CA ALA A 46 13.90 25.89 -3.29
C ALA A 46 13.57 24.46 -3.72
N TRP A 47 14.19 24.02 -4.82
CA TRP A 47 14.06 22.65 -5.33
C TRP A 47 15.41 21.97 -5.30
N VAL A 48 15.46 20.76 -4.76
CA VAL A 48 16.64 19.90 -4.82
C VAL A 48 16.30 18.62 -5.57
N LYS A 49 17.28 18.10 -6.30
CA LYS A 49 17.13 16.84 -7.01
C LYS A 49 17.37 15.67 -6.05
N LEU A 50 16.38 14.79 -5.92
CA LEU A 50 16.54 13.46 -5.34
C LEU A 50 16.80 12.47 -6.47
N ASN A 51 17.97 11.85 -6.43
CA ASN A 51 18.36 10.84 -7.40
C ASN A 51 19.09 9.69 -6.70
N GLY A 52 18.73 8.47 -7.03
CA GLY A 52 19.40 7.28 -6.50
C GLY A 52 18.56 6.03 -6.75
N SER A 53 19.03 4.87 -6.28
CA SER A 53 18.34 3.61 -6.52
C SER A 53 18.42 2.68 -5.31
N MET A 54 17.38 1.87 -5.11
CA MET A 54 17.39 0.75 -4.17
C MET A 54 16.90 -0.53 -4.85
N SER A 55 17.45 -1.66 -4.42
CA SER A 55 16.92 -2.98 -4.75
C SER A 55 16.28 -3.61 -3.52
N PHE A 56 15.26 -4.43 -3.73
CA PHE A 56 14.46 -5.05 -2.66
C PHE A 56 13.78 -6.33 -3.18
N GLN A 57 13.23 -7.14 -2.28
CA GLN A 57 12.41 -8.29 -2.63
C GLN A 57 10.96 -8.08 -2.20
N ILE A 58 10.03 -8.28 -3.11
CA ILE A 58 8.61 -7.99 -2.88
C ILE A 58 7.71 -8.92 -3.69
N TYR A 59 6.42 -8.96 -3.37
CA TYR A 59 5.42 -9.54 -4.27
C TYR A 59 4.98 -8.50 -5.31
N SER A 60 4.72 -8.95 -6.54
CA SER A 60 4.26 -8.06 -7.62
C SER A 60 2.74 -8.13 -7.75
N LEU A 61 2.06 -7.00 -7.65
CA LEU A 61 0.61 -6.92 -7.89
C LEU A 61 0.27 -7.33 -9.33
N ASN A 62 1.17 -7.02 -10.26
CA ASN A 62 1.04 -7.32 -11.67
C ASN A 62 1.09 -8.83 -11.98
N SER A 63 1.50 -9.68 -11.03
CA SER A 63 1.49 -11.13 -11.19
C SER A 63 0.09 -11.73 -11.11
N SER A 64 -0.90 -11.03 -10.54
CA SER A 64 -2.28 -11.48 -10.47
C SER A 64 -3.00 -11.25 -11.80
N LYS A 65 -3.52 -12.33 -12.37
CA LYS A 65 -4.38 -12.29 -13.56
C LYS A 65 -5.69 -11.57 -13.24
N THR A 66 -6.27 -11.85 -12.08
CA THR A 66 -7.51 -11.21 -11.62
C THR A 66 -7.31 -9.70 -11.48
N TYR A 67 -6.17 -9.24 -10.94
CA TYR A 67 -5.87 -7.81 -10.85
C TYR A 67 -5.80 -7.15 -12.22
N ASN A 68 -5.11 -7.77 -13.18
CA ASN A 68 -4.97 -7.23 -14.53
C ASN A 68 -6.34 -7.14 -15.26
N GLU A 69 -7.24 -8.10 -15.03
CA GLU A 69 -8.62 -8.07 -15.54
C GLU A 69 -9.46 -7.00 -14.85
N MET A 70 -9.34 -6.85 -13.53
CA MET A 70 -10.01 -5.79 -12.78
C MET A 70 -9.53 -4.41 -13.23
N LYS A 71 -8.22 -4.27 -13.49
CA LYS A 71 -7.62 -3.01 -13.94
C LYS A 71 -8.25 -2.54 -15.24
N SER A 72 -8.41 -3.42 -16.21
CA SER A 72 -9.06 -3.07 -17.49
C SER A 72 -10.57 -2.92 -17.36
N SER A 73 -11.23 -3.73 -16.54
CA SER A 73 -12.70 -3.74 -16.44
C SER A 73 -13.26 -2.55 -15.64
N TYR A 74 -12.52 -2.08 -14.65
CA TYR A 74 -12.95 -1.01 -13.74
C TYR A 74 -12.16 0.29 -13.91
N ASP A 75 -11.32 0.37 -14.95
CA ASP A 75 -10.45 1.53 -15.22
C ASP A 75 -9.61 1.93 -14.00
N ILE A 76 -9.03 0.93 -13.33
CA ILE A 76 -8.19 1.17 -12.16
C ILE A 76 -6.90 1.86 -12.63
N GLY A 77 -6.57 2.98 -11.99
CA GLY A 77 -5.31 3.68 -12.20
C GLY A 77 -4.10 2.75 -12.05
N GLY A 78 -2.98 3.11 -12.65
CA GLY A 78 -1.76 2.31 -12.54
C GLY A 78 -1.20 2.27 -11.12
N GLY A 79 -0.30 1.34 -10.88
CA GLY A 79 0.44 1.29 -9.62
C GLY A 79 -0.34 0.78 -8.41
N VAL A 80 0.30 0.89 -7.25
CA VAL A 80 -0.28 0.68 -5.91
C VAL A 80 -1.24 1.81 -5.57
N SER A 81 -0.87 3.05 -5.88
CA SER A 81 -1.67 4.26 -5.64
C SER A 81 -3.02 4.21 -6.35
N GLY A 82 -3.06 3.82 -7.62
CA GLY A 82 -4.31 3.65 -8.38
C GLY A 82 -5.20 2.55 -7.82
N PHE A 83 -4.64 1.39 -7.50
CA PHE A 83 -5.40 0.29 -6.89
C PHE A 83 -5.92 0.66 -5.48
N TRP A 84 -5.09 1.31 -4.65
CA TRP A 84 -5.52 1.78 -3.34
C TRP A 84 -6.61 2.85 -3.43
N GLY A 85 -6.48 3.79 -4.37
CA GLY A 85 -7.51 4.78 -4.67
C GLY A 85 -8.83 4.10 -5.03
N TRP A 86 -8.81 3.13 -5.94
CA TRP A 86 -10.00 2.37 -6.33
C TRP A 86 -10.63 1.60 -5.16
N LEU A 87 -9.82 0.96 -4.31
CA LEU A 87 -10.30 0.28 -3.09
C LEU A 87 -11.02 1.25 -2.14
N GLY A 88 -10.51 2.47 -2.03
CA GLY A 88 -11.05 3.52 -1.14
C GLY A 88 -12.25 4.28 -1.71
N LEU A 89 -12.53 4.18 -3.01
CA LEU A 89 -13.70 4.79 -3.61
C LEU A 89 -14.94 3.93 -3.33
N GLY A 90 -15.92 4.51 -2.63
CA GLY A 90 -17.22 3.87 -2.39
C GLY A 90 -17.14 2.52 -1.66
N ALA A 91 -18.08 1.64 -1.98
CA ALA A 91 -18.18 0.30 -1.41
C ALA A 91 -17.38 -0.74 -2.21
N HIS A 92 -16.45 -0.37 -3.11
CA HIS A 92 -15.79 -1.33 -4.01
C HIS A 92 -15.09 -2.47 -3.29
N ALA A 93 -14.38 -2.18 -2.19
CA ALA A 93 -13.76 -3.21 -1.36
C ALA A 93 -14.78 -4.22 -0.79
N SER A 94 -16.03 -3.79 -0.57
CA SER A 94 -17.10 -4.67 -0.06
C SER A 94 -17.96 -5.29 -1.16
N THR A 95 -18.08 -4.66 -2.33
CA THR A 95 -18.80 -5.16 -3.50
C THR A 95 -18.01 -6.21 -4.29
N HIS A 96 -16.68 -6.08 -4.36
CA HIS A 96 -15.81 -6.95 -5.15
C HIS A 96 -14.93 -7.88 -4.29
N LYS A 97 -15.41 -8.25 -3.10
CA LYS A 97 -14.66 -9.05 -2.11
C LYS A 97 -14.06 -10.33 -2.69
N GLU A 98 -14.83 -11.07 -3.47
CA GLU A 98 -14.39 -12.36 -4.04
C GLU A 98 -13.24 -12.17 -5.04
N GLN A 99 -13.33 -11.15 -5.90
CA GLN A 99 -12.26 -10.79 -6.83
C GLN A 99 -11.01 -10.33 -6.06
N LEU A 100 -11.18 -9.54 -5.00
CA LEU A 100 -10.07 -9.09 -4.16
C LEU A 100 -9.38 -10.23 -3.40
N GLN A 101 -10.16 -11.16 -2.85
CA GLN A 101 -9.61 -12.37 -2.24
C GLN A 101 -8.79 -13.16 -3.27
N GLN A 102 -9.30 -13.29 -4.49
CA GLN A 102 -8.60 -13.97 -5.56
C GLN A 102 -7.31 -13.23 -5.97
N VAL A 103 -7.32 -11.90 -6.04
CA VAL A 103 -6.10 -11.08 -6.27
C VAL A 103 -5.04 -11.39 -5.21
N PHE A 104 -5.38 -11.29 -3.92
CA PHE A 104 -4.40 -11.49 -2.86
C PHE A 104 -3.92 -12.93 -2.78
N LYS A 105 -4.80 -13.90 -3.03
CA LYS A 105 -4.42 -15.31 -3.14
C LYS A 105 -3.42 -15.54 -4.28
N GLU A 106 -3.69 -15.00 -5.47
CA GLU A 106 -2.77 -15.12 -6.62
C GLU A 106 -1.43 -14.48 -6.32
N VAL A 107 -1.41 -13.24 -5.82
CA VAL A 107 -0.15 -12.53 -5.52
C VAL A 107 0.68 -13.28 -4.46
N THR A 108 0.05 -13.70 -3.37
CA THR A 108 0.77 -14.37 -2.25
C THR A 108 1.25 -15.78 -2.58
N GLN A 109 0.67 -16.43 -3.59
CA GLN A 109 1.13 -17.74 -4.09
C GLN A 109 2.29 -17.63 -5.09
N THR A 110 2.60 -16.44 -5.59
CA THR A 110 3.77 -16.22 -6.45
C THR A 110 5.06 -16.09 -5.66
N GLN A 111 6.20 -16.34 -6.29
CA GLN A 111 7.49 -16.08 -5.66
C GLN A 111 7.72 -14.56 -5.55
N LYS A 112 8.44 -14.15 -4.51
CA LYS A 112 8.94 -12.77 -4.44
C LYS A 112 9.87 -12.51 -5.62
N VAL A 113 9.76 -11.33 -6.19
CA VAL A 113 10.62 -10.85 -7.28
C VAL A 113 11.64 -9.86 -6.74
N GLU A 114 12.78 -9.77 -7.41
CA GLU A 114 13.76 -8.72 -7.15
C GLU A 114 13.31 -7.44 -7.84
N GLY A 115 12.93 -6.47 -7.03
CA GLY A 115 12.53 -5.15 -7.48
C GLY A 115 13.69 -4.16 -7.42
N THR A 116 13.68 -3.17 -8.31
CA THR A 116 14.54 -1.99 -8.22
C THR A 116 13.71 -0.73 -8.39
N VAL A 117 13.85 0.21 -7.46
CA VAL A 117 13.32 1.58 -7.61
C VAL A 117 14.48 2.48 -7.93
N ALA A 118 14.42 3.17 -9.07
CA ALA A 118 15.29 4.30 -9.36
C ALA A 118 14.48 5.58 -9.18
N VAL A 119 14.92 6.41 -8.24
CA VAL A 119 14.34 7.70 -7.94
C VAL A 119 14.97 8.74 -8.84
N ASP A 120 14.14 9.53 -9.49
CA ASP A 120 14.56 10.74 -10.18
C ASP A 120 13.45 11.79 -10.08
N MET A 121 13.56 12.71 -9.12
CA MET A 121 12.54 13.74 -8.90
C MET A 121 13.13 15.01 -8.28
N MET A 122 12.43 16.12 -8.45
CA MET A 122 12.71 17.36 -7.71
C MET A 122 11.81 17.42 -6.47
N VAL A 123 12.35 17.84 -5.33
CA VAL A 123 11.61 18.01 -4.07
C VAL A 123 11.80 19.42 -3.51
N SER A 124 10.77 19.95 -2.87
CA SER A 124 10.79 21.24 -2.18
C SER A 124 10.38 21.11 -0.71
N GLY A 125 10.83 22.06 0.12
CA GLY A 125 10.32 22.21 1.49
C GLY A 125 8.92 22.85 1.50
N ILE A 126 8.14 22.57 2.54
CA ILE A 126 6.77 23.10 2.67
C ILE A 126 6.77 24.53 3.23
N TYR A 127 7.78 24.91 4.02
CA TYR A 127 7.82 26.19 4.73
C TYR A 127 8.98 27.08 4.25
N PRO A 128 8.76 28.38 4.01
CA PRO A 128 9.83 29.34 3.72
C PRO A 128 10.87 29.37 4.83
N ASN A 129 12.16 29.43 4.46
CA ASN A 129 13.30 29.52 5.37
C ASN A 129 13.45 28.38 6.41
N VAL A 130 12.76 27.25 6.22
CA VAL A 130 12.93 26.05 7.05
C VAL A 130 13.69 25.01 6.24
N GLN A 131 14.81 24.51 6.78
CA GLN A 131 15.50 23.36 6.23
C GLN A 131 14.72 22.09 6.58
N VAL A 132 14.48 21.27 5.56
CA VAL A 132 13.86 19.95 5.69
C VAL A 132 14.78 18.93 5.05
N ASP A 133 15.01 17.83 5.78
CA ASP A 133 15.69 16.66 5.23
C ASP A 133 14.64 15.78 4.54
N ALA A 134 14.70 15.76 3.21
CA ALA A 134 13.84 14.96 2.38
C ALA A 134 14.44 13.57 2.16
N SER A 135 13.61 12.54 2.25
CA SER A 135 13.93 11.16 1.89
C SER A 135 12.94 10.65 0.85
N ALA A 136 13.43 9.92 -0.15
CA ALA A 136 12.54 9.30 -1.13
C ALA A 136 11.78 8.11 -0.53
N TYR A 137 10.57 7.86 -1.01
CA TYR A 137 9.77 6.68 -0.66
C TYR A 137 9.19 6.02 -1.91
N VAL A 138 8.83 4.75 -1.76
CA VAL A 138 7.96 3.99 -2.68
C VAL A 138 6.70 3.52 -1.93
N LEU A 139 5.55 3.56 -2.58
CA LEU A 139 4.29 3.04 -2.05
C LEU A 139 4.22 1.54 -2.23
N VAL A 140 3.83 0.86 -1.15
CA VAL A 140 3.61 -0.59 -1.13
C VAL A 140 2.28 -0.88 -0.44
N LEU A 141 1.63 -1.96 -0.82
CA LEU A 141 0.50 -2.50 -0.09
C LEU A 141 1.00 -3.56 0.87
N GLN A 142 0.67 -3.41 2.14
CA GLN A 142 0.78 -4.48 3.11
C GLN A 142 -0.56 -5.19 3.19
N VAL A 143 -0.54 -6.48 2.88
CA VAL A 143 -1.67 -7.39 3.03
C VAL A 143 -1.38 -8.32 4.20
N GLU A 144 -2.34 -8.45 5.10
CA GLU A 144 -2.32 -9.35 6.25
C GLU A 144 -3.43 -10.39 6.04
N ASP A 145 -3.10 -11.67 6.08
CA ASP A 145 -4.09 -12.75 5.99
C ASP A 145 -4.72 -13.08 7.36
N ASP A 146 -5.63 -14.07 7.36
CA ASP A 146 -6.35 -14.53 8.56
C ASP A 146 -5.46 -15.26 9.57
N GLN A 147 -4.23 -15.62 9.19
CA GLN A 147 -3.21 -16.22 10.04
C GLN A 147 -2.24 -15.18 10.59
N GLY A 148 -2.38 -13.90 10.20
CA GLY A 148 -1.49 -12.81 10.60
C GLY A 148 -0.20 -12.73 9.77
N ASN A 149 -0.08 -13.49 8.66
CA ASN A 149 1.06 -13.38 7.77
C ASN A 149 0.98 -12.07 7.00
N THR A 150 2.10 -11.36 6.88
CA THR A 150 2.16 -10.08 6.17
C THR A 150 2.94 -10.19 4.86
N PHE A 151 2.37 -9.61 3.82
CA PHE A 151 2.90 -9.61 2.46
C PHE A 151 2.99 -8.16 1.99
N ASN A 152 4.20 -7.70 1.66
CA ASN A 152 4.37 -6.41 1.01
C ASN A 152 4.28 -6.61 -0.50
N ILE A 153 3.48 -5.79 -1.16
CA ILE A 153 3.18 -5.88 -2.59
C ILE A 153 3.49 -4.52 -3.22
N ALA A 154 4.21 -4.52 -4.34
CA ALA A 154 4.41 -3.33 -5.18
C ALA A 154 3.84 -3.56 -6.59
N SER A 155 3.81 -2.48 -7.36
CA SER A 155 3.41 -2.48 -8.76
C SER A 155 4.42 -1.67 -9.56
N ASN A 156 4.71 -2.07 -10.78
CA ASN A 156 5.47 -1.26 -11.74
C ASN A 156 4.55 -0.49 -12.70
N GLY A 157 3.23 -0.49 -12.43
CA GLY A 157 2.23 0.03 -13.34
C GLY A 157 2.09 1.55 -13.40
N ASP A 158 2.57 2.27 -12.37
CA ASP A 158 2.66 3.74 -12.36
C ASP A 158 3.73 4.22 -11.36
N PRO A 159 5.03 4.13 -11.72
CA PRO A 159 6.12 4.52 -10.85
C PRO A 159 6.06 5.96 -10.32
N ALA A 160 5.55 6.90 -11.12
CA ALA A 160 5.51 8.32 -10.75
C ALA A 160 4.46 8.60 -9.67
N ALA A 161 3.31 7.91 -9.72
CA ALA A 161 2.29 7.98 -8.68
C ALA A 161 2.67 7.17 -7.43
N ASP A 162 3.50 6.14 -7.58
CA ASP A 162 3.94 5.25 -6.50
C ASP A 162 5.23 5.69 -5.80
N THR A 163 5.87 6.77 -6.24
CA THR A 163 7.08 7.31 -5.62
C THR A 163 6.88 8.75 -5.18
N GLY A 164 7.65 9.18 -4.19
CA GLY A 164 7.63 10.55 -3.73
C GLY A 164 8.72 10.84 -2.73
N ALA A 165 8.60 11.98 -2.05
CA ALA A 165 9.51 12.39 -1.00
C ALA A 165 8.75 12.69 0.29
N GLN A 166 9.39 12.45 1.43
CA GLN A 166 8.85 12.76 2.75
C GLN A 166 9.93 13.37 3.65
N ASP A 167 9.52 14.10 4.68
CA ASP A 167 10.42 14.60 5.71
C ASP A 167 10.70 13.55 6.81
N GLY A 168 11.53 13.92 7.80
CA GLY A 168 11.84 13.05 8.95
C GLY A 168 10.65 12.66 9.83
N SER A 169 9.49 13.32 9.69
CA SER A 169 8.24 12.95 10.37
C SER A 169 7.36 12.00 9.53
N GLY A 170 7.75 11.72 8.29
CA GLY A 170 6.95 10.95 7.33
C GLY A 170 5.91 11.78 6.58
N THR A 171 5.93 13.11 6.73
CA THR A 171 5.03 14.01 6.00
C THR A 171 5.48 14.10 4.54
N ALA A 172 4.54 13.92 3.61
CA ALA A 172 4.87 14.03 2.19
C ALA A 172 5.29 15.45 1.83
N LEU A 173 6.34 15.57 1.01
CA LEU A 173 6.86 16.83 0.51
C LEU A 173 6.39 17.08 -0.93
N PRO A 174 6.25 18.35 -1.35
CA PRO A 174 6.02 18.69 -2.74
C PRO A 174 7.10 18.10 -3.65
N THR A 175 6.68 17.40 -4.69
CA THR A 175 7.54 16.85 -5.73
C THR A 175 7.12 17.35 -7.10
N GLN A 176 8.08 17.47 -8.03
CA GLN A 176 7.84 17.73 -9.44
C GLN A 176 8.87 16.97 -10.29
N ASP A 177 8.61 16.89 -11.60
CA ASP A 177 9.49 16.19 -12.55
C ASP A 177 9.82 14.76 -12.11
N ASN A 178 8.83 14.04 -11.56
CA ASN A 178 9.01 12.69 -11.05
C ASN A 178 9.11 11.69 -12.22
N ASN A 179 10.34 11.41 -12.62
CA ASN A 179 10.72 10.44 -13.65
C ASN A 179 11.20 9.12 -13.04
N SER A 180 10.85 8.85 -11.79
CA SER A 180 11.23 7.63 -11.10
C SER A 180 10.69 6.39 -11.82
N THR A 181 11.43 5.28 -11.71
CA THR A 181 11.05 4.00 -12.31
C THR A 181 10.99 2.91 -11.25
N ILE A 182 10.08 1.96 -11.42
CA ILE A 182 10.00 0.73 -10.62
C ILE A 182 10.09 -0.44 -11.59
N THR A 183 11.03 -1.34 -11.33
CA THR A 183 11.19 -2.60 -12.06
C THR A 183 10.90 -3.74 -11.10
N LEU A 184 10.16 -4.77 -11.56
CA LEU A 184 9.72 -5.94 -10.80
C LEU A 184 9.81 -7.19 -11.69
#